data_AF-U3UAN4-F1
#
_entry.id   AF-U3UAN4-F1
#
_cell.length_a   1.000
_cell.length_b   1.000
_cell.length_c   1.000
_cell.angle_alpha   90.00
_cell.angle_beta   90.00
_cell.angle_gamma   90.00
#
_symmetry.space_group_name_H-M   'P 1'
#
loop_
_entity.id
_entity.type
_entity.pdbx_description
1 polymer ?
#
loop_
_entity_poly.entity_id
_entity_poly.type
_entity_poly.pdbx_seq_one_letter_code
_entity_poly.pdbx_strand_id
1 'polypeptide(L)'
;MNDLFSLERGDAPLMISIPHLGTHIPESLRGLYTDVALTVADTDWHLDRLLYAFARSLGARVSRYVIDLNRPPNDESLYPRQTTTSLCPTETFRGAPLYRDGCAPDADERTRRVATYWQPYHDTLRDELKRLRAQHRNVLLWEAHSIASVLPRLFDGKLPDLNIGTQDGRTAAPSVQDVVQHAAAAGPFTWIANGRFKGGFITRHFGTPHTACMRYNWRCVNPAT
;
A
#
# COMPACT_ATOMS: atom_id res chain seq x y z
N MET A 1 1.83 -11.11 -20.27
CA MET A 1 1.66 -11.04 -18.80
C MET A 1 2.60 -9.96 -18.32
N ASN A 2 2.10 -8.90 -17.67
CA ASN A 2 2.96 -7.83 -17.16
C ASN A 2 3.75 -8.40 -15.97
N ASP A 3 5.08 -8.36 -16.00
CA ASP A 3 5.91 -8.83 -14.88
C ASP A 3 5.83 -7.93 -13.63
N LEU A 4 5.01 -6.88 -13.68
CA LEU A 4 4.95 -5.81 -12.69
C LEU A 4 3.98 -6.09 -11.53
N PHE A 5 2.89 -6.79 -11.80
CA PHE A 5 1.82 -7.12 -10.83
C PHE A 5 1.02 -8.34 -11.30
N SER A 6 0.37 -9.02 -10.38
CA SER A 6 -0.65 -10.04 -10.66
C SER A 6 -2.04 -9.46 -10.46
N LEU A 7 -2.96 -9.74 -11.38
CA LEU A 7 -4.38 -9.41 -11.24
C LEU A 7 -5.19 -10.70 -11.36
N GLU A 8 -5.87 -11.07 -10.28
CA GLU A 8 -6.90 -12.09 -10.31
C GLU A 8 -8.27 -11.42 -10.35
N ARG A 9 -9.02 -11.64 -11.44
CA ARG A 9 -10.34 -11.02 -11.62
C ARG A 9 -11.44 -11.87 -11.02
N GLY A 10 -12.36 -11.25 -10.30
CA GLY A 10 -13.64 -11.85 -9.89
C GLY A 10 -14.79 -10.87 -10.13
N ASP A 11 -16.03 -11.32 -9.96
CA ASP A 11 -17.21 -10.48 -10.23
C ASP A 11 -17.90 -9.98 -8.96
N ALA A 12 -17.30 -10.17 -7.78
CA ALA A 12 -17.79 -9.58 -6.54
C ALA A 12 -17.62 -8.04 -6.58
N PRO A 13 -18.48 -7.25 -5.91
CA PRO A 13 -18.36 -5.80 -5.79
C PRO A 13 -17.23 -5.38 -4.82
N LEU A 14 -16.10 -6.09 -4.85
CA LEU A 14 -14.94 -5.90 -3.98
C LEU A 14 -13.67 -6.01 -4.82
N MET A 15 -12.80 -5.01 -4.73
CA MET A 15 -11.47 -5.02 -5.30
C MET A 15 -10.45 -4.89 -4.18
N ILE A 16 -9.57 -5.88 -4.03
CA ILE A 16 -8.48 -5.85 -3.05
C ILE A 16 -7.19 -5.46 -3.76
N SER A 17 -6.56 -4.38 -3.32
CA SER A 17 -5.30 -3.85 -3.85
C SER A 17 -4.21 -4.00 -2.80
N ILE A 18 -3.13 -4.71 -3.13
CA ILE A 18 -1.97 -4.93 -2.24
C ILE A 18 -0.71 -4.32 -2.90
N PRO A 19 -0.52 -2.99 -2.80
CA PRO A 19 0.51 -2.28 -3.58
C PRO A 19 1.94 -2.53 -3.09
N HIS A 20 2.12 -3.11 -1.89
CA HIS A 20 3.44 -3.34 -1.27
C HIS A 20 3.77 -4.83 -1.11
N LEU A 21 3.07 -5.72 -1.83
CA LEU A 21 3.35 -7.16 -1.80
C LEU A 21 4.65 -7.54 -2.52
N GLY A 22 5.11 -6.69 -3.44
CA GLY A 22 6.19 -7.03 -4.34
C GLY A 22 7.56 -7.15 -3.65
N THR A 23 8.31 -8.18 -4.02
CA THR A 23 9.68 -8.42 -3.54
C THR A 23 10.71 -8.30 -4.66
N HIS A 24 10.27 -8.16 -5.91
CA HIS A 24 11.17 -8.12 -7.06
C HIS A 24 11.79 -6.73 -7.22
N ILE A 25 13.13 -6.67 -7.21
CA ILE A 25 13.92 -5.53 -7.65
C ILE A 25 14.52 -5.89 -9.01
N PRO A 26 14.21 -5.14 -10.10
CA PRO A 26 14.76 -5.40 -11.43
C PRO A 26 16.29 -5.48 -11.43
N GLU A 27 16.84 -6.44 -12.18
CA GLU A 27 18.29 -6.70 -12.23
C GLU A 27 19.11 -5.43 -12.53
N SER A 28 18.63 -4.61 -13.47
CA SER A 28 19.27 -3.35 -13.85
C SER A 28 19.42 -2.35 -12.70
N LEU A 29 18.61 -2.47 -11.64
CA LEU A 29 18.66 -1.59 -10.48
C LEU A 29 19.41 -2.19 -9.30
N ARG A 30 19.59 -3.53 -9.22
CA ARG A 30 20.18 -4.20 -8.06
C ARG A 30 21.57 -3.68 -7.72
N GLY A 31 22.39 -3.35 -8.72
CA GLY A 31 23.74 -2.79 -8.52
C GLY A 31 23.78 -1.42 -7.86
N LEU A 32 22.66 -0.68 -7.85
CA LEU A 32 22.51 0.64 -7.22
C LEU A 32 22.16 0.54 -5.73
N TYR A 33 21.64 -0.60 -5.30
CA TYR A 33 21.13 -0.82 -3.95
C TYR A 33 22.21 -1.36 -2.99
N THR A 34 22.00 -1.09 -1.70
CA THR A 34 22.75 -1.73 -0.60
C THR A 34 22.25 -3.15 -0.36
N ASP A 35 23.04 -3.99 0.30
CA ASP A 35 22.62 -5.36 0.63
C ASP A 35 21.38 -5.38 1.53
N VAL A 36 21.23 -4.37 2.40
CA VAL A 36 20.05 -4.20 3.24
C VAL A 36 18.79 -3.98 2.39
N ALA A 37 18.87 -3.19 1.32
CA ALA A 37 17.74 -2.98 0.42
C ALA A 37 17.32 -4.26 -0.30
N LEU A 38 18.26 -5.14 -0.64
CA LEU A 38 17.97 -6.42 -1.30
C LEU A 38 17.21 -7.42 -0.40
N THR A 39 17.18 -7.19 0.92
CA THR A 39 16.35 -7.97 1.85
C THR A 39 14.86 -7.62 1.77
N VAL A 40 14.50 -6.51 1.11
CA VAL A 40 13.12 -6.02 0.93
C VAL A 40 12.32 -6.02 2.24
N ALA A 41 12.97 -5.63 3.34
CA ALA A 41 12.43 -5.68 4.71
C ALA A 41 11.09 -4.94 4.90
N ASP A 42 10.85 -3.85 4.17
CA ASP A 42 9.65 -3.02 4.29
C ASP A 42 8.48 -3.47 3.38
N THR A 43 8.57 -4.69 2.83
CA THR A 43 7.49 -5.33 2.05
C THR A 43 6.34 -5.71 2.98
N ASP A 44 5.12 -5.69 2.44
CA ASP A 44 3.92 -6.08 3.17
C ASP A 44 3.77 -7.60 3.17
N TRP A 45 4.66 -8.26 3.92
CA TRP A 45 4.82 -9.70 3.94
C TRP A 45 3.54 -10.43 4.38
N HIS A 46 3.31 -11.57 3.72
CA HIS A 46 2.30 -12.58 4.06
C HIS A 46 0.81 -12.17 3.95
N LEU A 47 0.49 -10.96 3.47
CA LEU A 47 -0.91 -10.55 3.29
C LEU A 47 -1.68 -11.42 2.30
N ASP A 48 -1.10 -11.70 1.15
CA ASP A 48 -1.69 -12.51 0.08
C ASP A 48 -1.96 -13.96 0.53
N ARG A 49 -1.04 -14.55 1.30
CA ARG A 49 -1.09 -15.96 1.69
C ARG A 49 -1.82 -16.25 2.99
N LEU A 50 -1.78 -15.34 3.97
CA LEU A 50 -2.33 -15.60 5.30
C LEU A 50 -3.67 -14.90 5.53
N LEU A 51 -3.90 -13.74 4.92
CA LEU A 51 -5.10 -12.94 5.19
C LEU A 51 -6.07 -12.89 4.02
N TYR A 52 -5.58 -12.86 2.78
CA TYR A 52 -6.43 -12.74 1.60
C TYR A 52 -6.43 -13.99 0.71
N ALA A 53 -5.96 -15.13 1.21
CA ALA A 53 -5.96 -16.38 0.44
C ALA A 53 -7.36 -16.80 -0.04
N PHE A 54 -8.41 -16.32 0.64
CA PHE A 54 -9.81 -16.56 0.24
C PHE A 54 -10.33 -15.59 -0.83
N ALA A 55 -9.58 -14.55 -1.20
CA ALA A 55 -10.03 -13.46 -2.05
C ALA A 55 -9.13 -13.27 -3.27
N ARG A 56 -9.76 -13.03 -4.43
CA ARG A 56 -9.05 -12.60 -5.65
C ARG A 56 -8.54 -11.18 -5.46
N SER A 57 -7.30 -10.90 -5.86
CA SER A 57 -6.63 -9.62 -5.56
C SER A 57 -5.74 -9.09 -6.71
N LEU A 58 -5.43 -7.79 -6.63
CA LEU A 58 -4.38 -7.13 -7.42
C LEU A 58 -3.15 -6.94 -6.53
N GLY A 59 -2.10 -7.74 -6.77
CA GLY A 59 -0.86 -7.75 -5.99
C GLY A 59 0.31 -7.19 -6.77
N ALA A 60 1.04 -6.24 -6.20
CA ALA A 60 2.31 -5.79 -6.79
C ALA A 60 3.35 -6.91 -6.79
N ARG A 61 4.16 -7.03 -7.85
CA ARG A 61 5.33 -7.93 -7.88
C ARG A 61 6.64 -7.16 -7.67
N VAL A 62 6.66 -5.89 -8.07
CA VAL A 62 7.81 -4.99 -7.88
C VAL A 62 7.84 -4.43 -6.46
N SER A 63 9.04 -4.41 -5.87
CA SER A 63 9.23 -3.89 -4.51
C SER A 63 8.99 -2.39 -4.41
N ARG A 64 8.41 -1.98 -3.27
CA ARG A 64 8.22 -0.56 -2.92
C ARG A 64 9.51 0.25 -2.91
N TYR A 65 10.68 -0.39 -2.78
CA TYR A 65 11.98 0.28 -2.86
C TYR A 65 12.30 0.77 -4.28
N VAL A 66 11.72 0.13 -5.30
CA VAL A 66 11.81 0.60 -6.69
C VAL A 66 10.88 1.80 -6.86
N ILE A 67 9.60 1.64 -6.52
CA ILE A 67 8.62 2.71 -6.48
C ILE A 67 7.49 2.38 -5.50
N ASP A 68 7.09 3.34 -4.67
CA ASP A 68 5.96 3.20 -3.76
C ASP A 68 4.64 3.51 -4.52
N LEU A 69 3.92 2.46 -4.90
CA LEU A 69 2.66 2.56 -5.65
C LEU A 69 1.54 3.28 -4.88
N ASN A 70 1.68 3.46 -3.56
CA ASN A 70 0.71 4.17 -2.72
C ASN A 70 1.13 5.63 -2.41
N ARG A 71 2.11 6.15 -3.13
CA ARG A 71 2.50 7.57 -3.15
C ARG A 71 2.05 8.25 -4.46
N PRO A 72 1.78 9.57 -4.40
CA PRO A 72 1.45 10.32 -5.61
C PRO A 72 2.67 10.39 -6.54
N PRO A 73 2.46 10.47 -7.87
CA PRO A 73 3.54 10.42 -8.85
C PRO A 73 4.43 11.68 -8.83
N ASN A 74 3.96 12.76 -8.21
CA ASN A 74 4.69 14.01 -7.99
C ASN A 74 5.43 14.07 -6.63
N ASP A 75 5.42 12.98 -5.86
CA ASP A 75 6.02 12.88 -4.52
C ASP A 75 5.47 13.87 -3.47
N GLU A 76 4.25 14.38 -3.69
CA GLU A 76 3.58 15.26 -2.74
C GLU A 76 3.38 14.58 -1.36
N SER A 77 3.75 15.28 -0.29
CA SER A 77 3.64 14.75 1.07
C SER A 77 2.18 14.63 1.49
N LEU A 78 1.70 13.39 1.62
CA LEU A 78 0.33 13.10 2.05
C LEU A 78 0.07 13.41 3.54
N TYR A 79 1.12 13.57 4.35
CA TYR A 79 1.06 13.85 5.78
C TYR A 79 2.02 14.99 6.15
N PRO A 80 1.58 16.25 5.98
CA PRO A 80 2.40 17.41 6.29
C PRO A 80 2.90 17.37 7.73
N ARG A 81 4.19 17.67 7.95
CA ARG A 81 4.87 17.71 9.27
C ARG A 81 5.12 16.35 9.93
N GLN A 82 5.01 15.24 9.18
CA GLN A 82 5.36 13.91 9.69
C GLN A 82 6.45 13.28 8.83
N THR A 83 7.37 12.55 9.46
CA THR A 83 8.35 11.72 8.74
C THR A 83 7.58 10.73 7.86
N THR A 84 7.79 10.83 6.55
CA THR A 84 7.12 10.01 5.54
C THR A 84 8.15 9.51 4.54
N THR A 85 7.87 8.36 3.95
CA THR A 85 8.61 7.85 2.79
C THR A 85 8.23 8.61 1.53
N SER A 86 9.17 8.74 0.60
CA SER A 86 8.97 9.26 -0.75
C SER A 86 8.45 8.20 -1.72
N LEU A 87 8.08 8.63 -2.92
CA LEU A 87 7.71 7.82 -4.08
C LEU A 87 8.82 6.83 -4.47
N CYS A 88 10.08 7.25 -4.38
CA CYS A 88 11.25 6.37 -4.49
C CYS A 88 12.00 6.44 -3.15
N PRO A 89 11.70 5.54 -2.20
CA PRO A 89 12.31 5.57 -0.88
C PRO A 89 13.83 5.51 -0.97
N THR A 90 14.53 6.35 -0.21
CA THR A 90 16.00 6.36 -0.12
C THR A 90 16.53 5.64 1.12
N GLU A 91 15.65 5.33 2.07
CA GLU A 91 15.98 4.69 3.34
C GLU A 91 14.89 3.69 3.73
N THR A 92 15.26 2.68 4.51
CA THR A 92 14.30 1.75 5.14
C THR A 92 13.50 2.43 6.25
N PHE A 93 12.44 1.80 6.73
CA PHE A 93 11.71 2.24 7.92
C PHE A 93 12.58 2.34 9.17
N ARG A 94 13.70 1.62 9.22
CA ARG A 94 14.69 1.68 10.31
C ARG A 94 15.80 2.71 10.08
N GLY A 95 15.81 3.40 8.93
CA GLY A 95 16.78 4.45 8.60
C GLY A 95 18.08 3.95 7.98
N ALA A 96 18.13 2.71 7.50
CA ALA A 96 19.28 2.23 6.73
C ALA A 96 19.19 2.77 5.28
N PRO A 97 20.30 3.25 4.67
CA PRO A 97 20.28 3.73 3.30
C PRO A 97 19.97 2.60 2.32
N LEU A 98 19.06 2.86 1.39
CA LEU A 98 18.68 1.90 0.35
C LEU A 98 19.66 1.92 -0.83
N TYR A 99 20.15 3.10 -1.21
CA TYR A 99 21.07 3.25 -2.33
C TYR A 99 22.51 3.34 -1.84
N ARG A 100 23.43 2.89 -2.68
CA ARG A 100 24.86 3.21 -2.56
C ARG A 100 25.07 4.70 -2.77
N ASP A 101 26.18 5.22 -2.28
CA ASP A 101 26.50 6.65 -2.40
C ASP A 101 26.46 7.09 -3.87
N GLY A 102 25.75 8.20 -4.13
CA GLY A 102 25.55 8.76 -5.46
C GLY A 102 24.59 7.98 -6.38
N CYS A 103 24.02 6.87 -5.93
CA CYS A 103 23.13 6.03 -6.74
C CYS A 103 21.63 6.28 -6.49
N ALA A 104 21.28 7.30 -5.71
CA ALA A 104 19.89 7.69 -5.49
C ALA A 104 19.24 8.19 -6.79
N PRO A 105 17.95 7.92 -7.02
CA PRO A 105 17.28 8.27 -8.27
C PRO A 105 17.11 9.79 -8.39
N ASP A 106 17.50 10.32 -9.53
CA ASP A 106 17.29 11.72 -9.89
C ASP A 106 15.85 11.96 -10.40
N ALA A 107 15.58 13.14 -10.97
CA ALA A 107 14.27 13.48 -11.50
C ALA A 107 13.88 12.64 -12.72
N ASP A 108 14.85 12.33 -13.59
CA ASP A 108 14.61 11.60 -14.84
C ASP A 108 14.34 10.13 -14.56
N GLU A 109 15.11 9.51 -13.67
CA GLU A 109 14.89 8.14 -13.22
C GLU A 109 13.55 8.00 -12.47
N ARG A 110 13.17 8.99 -11.64
CA ARG A 110 11.83 9.01 -11.03
C ARG A 110 10.72 9.05 -12.08
N THR A 111 10.85 9.92 -13.07
CA THR A 111 9.88 10.03 -14.18
C THR A 111 9.76 8.72 -14.96
N ARG A 112 10.90 8.11 -15.29
CA ARG A 112 10.95 6.79 -15.94
C ARG A 112 10.27 5.72 -15.10
N ARG A 113 10.54 5.66 -13.79
CA ARG A 113 9.93 4.68 -12.89
C ARG A 113 8.42 4.88 -12.76
N VAL A 114 7.94 6.12 -12.75
CA VAL A 114 6.51 6.42 -12.80
C VAL A 114 5.88 5.83 -14.06
N ALA A 115 6.44 6.12 -15.24
CA ALA A 115 5.92 5.61 -16.50
C ALA A 115 6.00 4.07 -16.61
N THR A 116 7.06 3.47 -16.08
CA THR A 116 7.33 2.04 -16.23
C THR A 116 6.56 1.16 -15.23
N TYR A 117 6.45 1.61 -13.98
CA TYR A 117 5.97 0.77 -12.87
C TYR A 117 4.68 1.30 -12.26
N TRP A 118 4.61 2.61 -12.00
CA TRP A 118 3.48 3.23 -11.31
C TRP A 118 2.26 3.32 -12.21
N GLN A 119 2.41 3.90 -13.40
CA GLN A 119 1.30 4.17 -14.31
C GLN A 119 0.57 2.88 -14.72
N PRO A 120 1.24 1.78 -15.12
CA PRO A 120 0.54 0.55 -15.52
C PRO A 120 -0.27 -0.09 -14.38
N TYR A 121 0.19 0.01 -13.14
CA TYR A 121 -0.54 -0.49 -11.96
C TYR A 121 -1.81 0.33 -11.73
N HIS A 122 -1.69 1.66 -11.74
CA HIS A 122 -2.82 2.58 -11.54
C HIS A 122 -3.83 2.55 -12.68
N ASP A 123 -3.37 2.35 -13.92
CA ASP A 123 -4.24 2.16 -15.08
C ASP A 123 -5.04 0.86 -14.95
N THR A 124 -4.39 -0.23 -14.57
CA THR A 124 -5.05 -1.52 -14.34
C THR A 124 -6.07 -1.43 -13.21
N LEU A 125 -5.71 -0.77 -12.09
CA LEU A 125 -6.60 -0.53 -10.97
C LEU A 125 -7.84 0.26 -11.41
N ARG A 126 -7.65 1.34 -12.17
CA ARG A 126 -8.73 2.17 -12.71
C ARG A 126 -9.65 1.38 -13.64
N ASP A 127 -9.08 0.61 -14.56
CA ASP A 127 -9.83 -0.16 -15.55
C ASP A 127 -10.65 -1.27 -14.89
N GLU A 128 -10.10 -1.93 -13.88
CA GLU A 128 -10.80 -2.98 -13.13
C GLU A 128 -11.93 -2.40 -12.26
N LEU A 129 -11.70 -1.25 -11.59
CA LEU A 129 -12.77 -0.55 -10.88
C LEU A 129 -13.87 -0.10 -11.83
N LYS A 130 -13.52 0.39 -13.03
CA LYS A 130 -14.50 0.75 -14.07
C LYS A 130 -15.31 -0.47 -14.51
N ARG A 131 -14.66 -1.62 -14.71
CA ARG A 131 -15.33 -2.89 -15.05
C ARG A 131 -16.33 -3.30 -13.97
N LEU A 132 -15.93 -3.31 -12.70
CA LEU A 132 -16.81 -3.67 -11.59
C LEU A 132 -17.98 -2.69 -11.44
N ARG A 133 -17.75 -1.38 -11.62
CA ARG A 133 -18.80 -0.34 -11.57
C ARG A 133 -19.81 -0.45 -12.70
N ALA A 134 -19.44 -1.02 -13.85
CA ALA A 134 -20.39 -1.30 -14.92
C ALA A 134 -21.36 -2.45 -14.58
N GLN A 135 -20.97 -3.31 -13.63
CA GLN A 135 -21.75 -4.49 -13.22
C GLN A 135 -22.50 -4.26 -11.89
N HIS A 136 -21.97 -3.40 -11.02
CA HIS A 136 -22.47 -3.20 -9.67
C HIS A 136 -22.70 -1.72 -9.38
N ARG A 137 -23.80 -1.41 -8.68
CA ARG A 137 -24.11 -0.03 -8.26
C ARG A 137 -23.06 0.54 -7.31
N ASN A 138 -22.55 -0.30 -6.40
CA ASN A 138 -21.54 0.04 -5.41
C ASN A 138 -20.40 -0.96 -5.52
N VAL A 139 -19.16 -0.46 -5.48
CA VAL A 139 -17.94 -1.29 -5.47
C VAL A 139 -17.08 -0.82 -4.32
N LEU A 140 -16.58 -1.77 -3.54
CA LEU A 140 -15.63 -1.53 -2.45
C LEU A 140 -14.20 -1.69 -2.95
N LEU A 141 -13.39 -0.63 -2.94
CA LEU A 141 -11.93 -0.76 -3.04
C LEU A 141 -11.35 -0.97 -1.65
N TRP A 142 -10.60 -2.05 -1.46
CA TRP A 142 -9.95 -2.40 -0.20
C TRP A 142 -8.43 -2.38 -0.38
N GLU A 143 -7.77 -1.36 0.15
CA GLU A 143 -6.32 -1.28 0.13
C GLU A 143 -5.73 -1.99 1.35
N ALA A 144 -5.06 -3.12 1.11
CA ALA A 144 -4.47 -3.93 2.16
C ALA A 144 -2.99 -3.65 2.34
N HIS A 145 -2.57 -3.53 3.59
CA HIS A 145 -1.19 -3.26 3.96
C HIS A 145 -0.75 -3.94 5.23
N SER A 146 0.57 -4.03 5.45
CA SER A 146 1.13 -4.41 6.73
C SER A 146 2.36 -3.61 7.10
N ILE A 147 2.65 -3.55 8.40
CA ILE A 147 3.82 -2.83 8.91
C ILE A 147 4.28 -3.44 10.23
N ALA A 148 5.57 -3.30 10.53
CA ALA A 148 6.12 -3.67 11.84
C ALA A 148 5.46 -2.88 12.98
N SER A 149 5.23 -3.55 14.10
CA SER A 149 4.47 -3.02 15.25
C SER A 149 5.19 -1.91 16.02
N VAL A 150 6.53 -1.93 16.02
CA VAL A 150 7.37 -0.97 16.71
C VAL A 150 8.42 -0.47 15.73
N LEU A 151 8.29 0.80 15.35
CA LEU A 151 9.22 1.52 14.48
C LEU A 151 9.55 2.85 15.16
N PRO A 152 10.48 2.87 16.13
CA PRO A 152 10.74 4.04 16.99
C PRO A 152 11.16 5.30 16.20
N ARG A 153 11.73 5.10 15.01
CA ARG A 153 12.08 6.18 14.09
C ARG A 153 10.85 6.91 13.51
N LEU A 154 9.74 6.19 13.36
CA LEU A 154 8.55 6.67 12.67
C LEU A 154 7.39 6.96 13.63
N PHE A 155 7.29 6.23 14.75
CA PHE A 155 6.18 6.29 15.69
C PHE A 155 6.67 6.08 17.12
N ASP A 156 5.99 6.76 18.05
CA ASP A 156 6.17 6.53 19.47
C ASP A 156 5.40 5.27 19.91
N GLY A 157 6.09 4.36 20.58
CA GLY A 157 5.49 3.17 21.16
C GLY A 157 5.06 2.11 20.14
N LYS A 158 4.10 1.27 20.57
CA LYS A 158 3.55 0.18 19.77
C LYS A 158 2.28 0.65 19.05
N LEU A 159 2.23 0.43 17.74
CA LEU A 159 1.02 0.70 16.94
C LEU A 159 -0.13 -0.26 17.32
N PRO A 160 -1.40 0.17 17.19
CA PRO A 160 -2.55 -0.73 17.24
C PRO A 160 -2.42 -1.85 16.20
N ASP A 161 -3.01 -3.00 16.49
CA ASP A 161 -2.94 -4.17 15.60
C ASP A 161 -3.65 -3.92 14.27
N LEU A 162 -4.76 -3.17 14.31
CA LEU A 162 -5.55 -2.80 13.13
C LEU A 162 -5.61 -1.28 13.00
N ASN A 163 -5.36 -0.77 11.79
CA ASN A 163 -5.62 0.63 11.48
C ASN A 163 -6.50 0.76 10.24
N ILE A 164 -7.70 1.29 10.44
CA ILE A 164 -8.69 1.55 9.37
C ILE A 164 -8.51 3.00 8.89
N GLY A 165 -8.17 3.19 7.61
CA GLY A 165 -7.98 4.51 7.01
C GLY A 165 -9.08 4.83 6.00
N THR A 166 -9.83 5.90 6.24
CA THR A 166 -10.90 6.39 5.33
C THR A 166 -10.75 7.86 4.96
N GLN A 167 -9.56 8.42 5.16
CA GLN A 167 -9.23 9.84 5.03
C GLN A 167 -10.20 10.69 5.85
N ASP A 168 -10.34 10.36 7.13
CA ASP A 168 -11.29 11.01 8.05
C ASP A 168 -12.74 10.92 7.53
N GLY A 169 -13.13 9.78 6.95
CA GLY A 169 -14.47 9.52 6.42
C GLY A 169 -14.74 10.01 5.00
N ARG A 170 -13.76 10.62 4.32
CA ARG A 170 -13.94 11.20 2.99
C ARG A 170 -13.89 10.21 1.83
N THR A 171 -13.40 8.99 2.06
CA THR A 171 -13.18 7.99 1.00
C THR A 171 -14.10 6.78 1.10
N ALA A 172 -14.80 6.62 2.22
CA ALA A 172 -15.73 5.52 2.46
C ALA A 172 -17.12 6.06 2.84
N ALA A 173 -18.18 5.34 2.44
CA ALA A 173 -19.51 5.62 2.97
C ALA A 173 -19.55 5.30 4.49
N PRO A 174 -20.23 6.12 5.31
CA PRO A 174 -20.30 5.91 6.76
C PRO A 174 -20.77 4.51 7.14
N SER A 175 -21.80 4.00 6.46
CA SER A 175 -22.35 2.66 6.71
C SER A 175 -21.33 1.54 6.55
N VAL A 176 -20.42 1.67 5.58
CA VAL A 176 -19.35 0.68 5.38
C VAL A 176 -18.33 0.83 6.49
N GLN A 177 -17.94 2.07 6.82
CA GLN A 177 -16.96 2.37 7.88
C GLN A 177 -17.43 1.84 9.24
N ASP A 178 -18.72 1.94 9.53
CA ASP A 178 -19.32 1.44 10.77
C ASP A 178 -19.27 -0.09 10.87
N VAL A 179 -19.53 -0.80 9.76
CA VAL A 179 -19.45 -2.27 9.72
C VAL A 179 -18.02 -2.74 9.99
N VAL A 180 -17.03 -2.11 9.35
CA VAL A 180 -15.62 -2.50 9.53
C VAL A 180 -15.14 -2.20 10.96
N GLN A 181 -15.54 -1.07 11.54
CA GLN A 181 -15.20 -0.74 12.93
C GLN A 181 -15.88 -1.68 13.93
N HIS A 182 -17.14 -2.04 13.73
CA HIS A 182 -17.81 -3.04 14.56
C HIS A 182 -17.12 -4.40 14.49
N ALA A 183 -16.74 -4.85 13.29
CA ALA A 183 -16.00 -6.10 13.12
C ALA A 183 -14.64 -6.06 13.82
N ALA A 184 -13.92 -4.94 13.74
CA ALA A 184 -12.65 -4.75 14.45
C ALA A 184 -12.84 -4.75 15.97
N ALA A 185 -13.88 -4.10 16.48
CA ALA A 185 -14.19 -4.01 17.90
C ALA A 185 -14.65 -5.34 18.51
N ALA A 186 -15.27 -6.21 17.72
CA ALA A 186 -15.66 -7.55 18.15
C ALA A 186 -14.49 -8.55 18.18
N GLY A 187 -13.36 -8.22 17.55
CA GLY A 187 -12.18 -9.06 17.50
C GLY A 187 -11.28 -8.93 18.75
N PRO A 188 -10.32 -9.84 18.94
CA PRO A 188 -9.36 -9.79 20.05
C PRO A 188 -8.22 -8.78 19.84
N PHE A 189 -8.26 -7.99 18.75
CA PHE A 189 -7.17 -7.13 18.32
C PHE A 189 -7.42 -5.68 18.72
N THR A 190 -6.35 -4.97 19.09
CA THR A 190 -6.42 -3.51 19.28
C THR A 190 -6.63 -2.83 17.92
N TRP A 191 -7.45 -1.80 17.86
CA TRP A 191 -7.75 -1.13 16.61
C TRP A 191 -7.88 0.38 16.76
N ILE A 192 -7.67 1.09 15.65
CA ILE A 192 -7.90 2.52 15.54
C ILE A 192 -8.45 2.88 14.16
N ALA A 193 -9.36 3.85 14.08
CA ALA A 193 -9.81 4.45 12.84
C ALA A 193 -9.17 5.81 12.64
N ASN A 194 -8.64 6.07 11.44
CA ASN A 194 -8.00 7.32 11.03
C ASN A 194 -6.94 7.82 12.04
N GLY A 195 -6.20 6.90 12.65
CA GLY A 195 -5.07 7.20 13.52
C GLY A 195 -3.87 7.68 12.70
N ARG A 196 -2.76 6.94 12.78
CA ARG A 196 -1.53 7.32 12.07
C ARG A 196 -1.65 7.17 10.55
N PHE A 197 -2.38 6.16 10.08
CA PHE A 197 -2.58 5.92 8.65
C PHE A 197 -4.02 6.26 8.28
N LYS A 198 -4.22 7.41 7.64
CA LYS A 198 -5.55 7.87 7.27
C LYS A 198 -5.98 7.40 5.89
N GLY A 199 -5.04 7.10 5.00
CA GLY A 199 -5.33 6.77 3.60
C GLY A 199 -4.19 7.21 2.72
N GLY A 200 -3.72 6.31 1.85
CA GLY A 200 -2.62 6.58 0.93
C GLY A 200 -3.10 7.26 -0.34
N PHE A 201 -2.24 7.33 -1.36
CA PHE A 201 -2.64 7.91 -2.64
C PHE A 201 -3.82 7.14 -3.26
N ILE A 202 -3.77 5.80 -3.25
CA ILE A 202 -4.81 4.96 -3.84
C ILE A 202 -6.16 5.23 -3.17
N THR A 203 -6.18 5.24 -1.83
CA THR A 203 -7.40 5.55 -1.06
C THR A 203 -7.99 6.91 -1.42
N ARG A 204 -7.14 7.94 -1.51
CA ARG A 204 -7.56 9.33 -1.73
C ARG A 204 -7.98 9.59 -3.17
N HIS A 205 -7.33 8.93 -4.13
CA HIS A 205 -7.55 9.16 -5.55
C HIS A 205 -8.77 8.40 -6.07
N PHE A 206 -8.92 7.13 -5.67
CA PHE A 206 -10.01 6.28 -6.14
C PHE A 206 -11.24 6.27 -5.22
N GLY A 207 -11.07 6.71 -3.96
CA GLY A 207 -12.15 6.78 -3.00
C GLY A 207 -13.00 8.03 -3.11
N THR A 208 -14.31 7.83 -3.24
CA THR A 208 -15.29 8.91 -3.05
C THR A 208 -16.47 8.35 -2.24
N PRO A 209 -17.19 9.14 -1.42
CA PRO A 209 -18.24 8.58 -0.55
C PRO A 209 -19.37 7.86 -1.30
N HIS A 210 -19.60 8.21 -2.56
CA HIS A 210 -20.56 7.54 -3.45
C HIS A 210 -20.00 6.25 -4.07
N THR A 211 -18.72 5.95 -3.88
CA THR A 211 -18.05 4.70 -4.26
C THR A 211 -17.16 4.23 -3.12
N ALA A 212 -17.68 3.33 -2.30
CA ALA A 212 -17.00 2.88 -1.09
C ALA A 212 -15.53 2.51 -1.36
N CYS A 213 -14.58 3.23 -0.77
CA CYS A 213 -13.17 2.87 -0.81
C CYS A 213 -12.64 2.94 0.61
N MET A 214 -11.91 1.90 1.00
CA MET A 214 -11.39 1.73 2.34
C MET A 214 -9.95 1.30 2.26
N ARG A 215 -9.12 1.89 3.11
CA ARG A 215 -7.80 1.36 3.41
C ARG A 215 -7.85 0.61 4.71
N TYR A 216 -7.22 -0.55 4.70
CA TYR A 216 -7.05 -1.39 5.87
C TYR A 216 -5.59 -1.79 6.00
N ASN A 217 -4.93 -1.27 7.02
CA ASN A 217 -3.61 -1.74 7.40
C ASN A 217 -3.80 -2.85 8.45
N TRP A 218 -3.38 -4.06 8.08
CA TRP A 218 -3.33 -5.26 8.90
C TRP A 218 -1.92 -5.52 9.41
N ARG A 219 -1.80 -5.94 10.67
CA ARG A 219 -0.55 -6.42 11.26
C ARG A 219 -0.15 -7.80 10.74
N CYS A 220 0.92 -7.89 9.94
CA CYS A 220 1.70 -9.12 9.88
C CYS A 220 2.90 -8.99 10.81
N VAL A 221 2.87 -9.75 11.91
CA VAL A 221 4.08 -9.97 12.72
C VAL A 221 5.02 -10.77 11.84
N ASN A 222 6.09 -10.15 11.37
CA ASN A 222 7.25 -10.91 10.94
C ASN A 222 7.75 -11.65 12.20
N PRO A 223 7.75 -12.99 12.25
CA PRO A 223 8.26 -13.72 13.41
C PRO A 223 9.80 -13.59 13.56
N ALA A 224 10.47 -12.87 12.67
CA ALA A 224 11.90 -12.61 12.73
C ALA A 224 12.22 -11.18 13.23
N THR A 225 11.83 -10.88 14.47
CA THR A 225 12.66 -10.22 15.50
C THR A 225 12.01 -10.41 16.86
#